data_AF-A0A966JD77-F1
#
_entry.id   AF-A0A966JD77-F1
#
_cell.length_a   1.000
_cell.length_b   1.000
_cell.length_c   1.000
_cell.angle_alpha   90.00
_cell.angle_beta   90.00
_cell.angle_gamma   90.00
#
_symmetry.space_group_name_H-M   'P 1'
#
loop_
_entity.id
_entity.type
_entity.pdbx_description
1 polymer ?
#
loop_
_entity_poly.entity_id
_entity_poly.type
_entity_poly.pdbx_seq_one_letter_code
_entity_poly.pdbx_strand_id
1 'polypeptide(L)'
;MATGELSARCAAHAALLTAGLGQPMLQMYGDSPAVFTSADLPGRHVVLFGVILLVAPVALFVLLEAAVRLLPRERRGAAQTILSFVSAVPLGMLLTRSLPVAWVPSLAAAAALAGAATWLRTRHAAVRTWLSWMSLYVPVVFALFLAATQSVIRQPAAALVEVTTTTVADAPAPQVDPQDVSVLWLQLDEAPLWPLLAGDGTINEKRFPGFAA
;
A
#
# COMPACT_ATOMS: atom_id res chain seq x y z
N MET A 1 28.33 -19.09 -14.40
CA MET A 1 28.42 -18.84 -12.93
C MET A 1 28.05 -17.41 -12.51
N ALA A 2 28.33 -16.36 -13.29
CA ALA A 2 28.07 -14.97 -12.88
C ALA A 2 26.59 -14.52 -12.83
N THR A 3 25.68 -15.23 -13.50
CA THR A 3 24.24 -14.89 -13.59
C THR A 3 23.47 -15.31 -12.34
N GLY A 4 23.75 -16.50 -11.79
CA GLY A 4 23.09 -16.99 -10.58
C GLY A 4 23.36 -16.12 -9.35
N GLU A 5 24.59 -15.60 -9.23
CA GLU A 5 24.95 -14.74 -8.10
C GLU A 5 24.28 -13.36 -8.17
N LEU A 6 24.07 -12.81 -9.37
CA LEU A 6 23.30 -11.58 -9.54
C LEU A 6 21.84 -11.80 -9.11
N SER A 7 21.21 -12.87 -9.60
CA SER A 7 19.80 -13.15 -9.30
C SER A 7 19.53 -13.32 -7.80
N ALA A 8 20.42 -14.01 -7.07
CA ALA A 8 20.31 -14.18 -5.62
C ALA A 8 20.47 -12.85 -4.85
N ARG A 9 21.29 -11.93 -5.35
CA ARG A 9 21.47 -10.60 -4.73
C ARG A 9 20.27 -9.70 -5.00
N CYS A 10 19.76 -9.69 -6.23
CA CYS A 10 18.52 -8.98 -6.57
C CYS A 10 17.34 -9.50 -5.72
N ALA A 11 17.22 -10.83 -5.57
CA ALA A 11 16.21 -11.46 -4.74
C ALA A 11 16.32 -11.02 -3.26
N ALA A 12 17.53 -10.94 -2.72
CA ALA A 12 17.76 -10.46 -1.36
C ALA A 12 17.39 -8.97 -1.17
N HIS A 13 17.76 -8.10 -2.13
CA HIS A 13 17.35 -6.69 -2.08
C HIS A 13 15.83 -6.55 -2.19
N ALA A 14 15.18 -7.35 -3.05
CA ALA A 14 13.73 -7.37 -3.18
C ALA A 14 13.04 -7.77 -1.87
N ALA A 15 13.52 -8.80 -1.19
CA ALA A 15 12.99 -9.23 0.10
C ALA A 15 13.14 -8.14 1.18
N LEU A 16 14.34 -7.57 1.33
CA LEU A 16 14.63 -6.55 2.35
C LEU A 16 13.85 -5.25 2.14
N LEU A 17 13.83 -4.75 0.91
CA LEU A 17 13.11 -3.53 0.56
C LEU A 17 11.59 -3.72 0.66
N THR A 18 11.08 -4.90 0.28
CA THR A 18 9.66 -5.20 0.44
C THR A 18 9.28 -5.28 1.91
N ALA A 19 10.04 -6.00 2.74
CA ALA A 19 9.73 -6.13 4.16
C ALA A 19 9.85 -4.79 4.91
N GLY A 20 10.91 -4.01 4.63
CA GLY A 20 11.19 -2.77 5.35
C GLY A 20 10.41 -1.54 4.85
N LEU A 21 10.06 -1.50 3.56
CA LEU A 21 9.46 -0.31 2.93
C LEU A 21 8.18 -0.64 2.17
N GLY A 22 8.21 -1.65 1.29
CA GLY A 22 7.08 -1.97 0.42
C GLY A 22 5.81 -2.35 1.19
N GLN A 23 5.91 -3.33 2.10
CA GLN A 23 4.80 -3.81 2.92
C GLN A 23 4.18 -2.71 3.79
N PRO A 24 4.91 -1.98 4.66
CA PRO A 24 4.28 -0.99 5.52
C PRO A 24 3.63 0.15 4.73
N MET A 25 4.22 0.56 3.61
CA MET A 25 3.61 1.54 2.71
C MET A 25 2.33 0.99 2.08
N LEU A 26 2.38 -0.21 1.49
CA LEU A 26 1.21 -0.84 0.89
C LEU A 26 0.09 -1.11 1.89
N GLN A 27 0.43 -1.50 3.12
CA GLN A 27 -0.56 -1.65 4.20
C GLN A 27 -1.20 -0.31 4.55
N MET A 28 -0.42 0.75 4.73
CA MET A 28 -0.97 2.09 5.01
C MET A 28 -1.98 2.55 3.95
N TYR A 29 -1.70 2.31 2.66
CA TYR A 29 -2.62 2.66 1.59
C TYR A 29 -3.75 1.64 1.39
N GLY A 30 -3.54 0.37 1.73
CA GLY A 30 -4.54 -0.69 1.68
C GLY A 30 -5.59 -0.57 2.78
N ASP A 31 -5.18 -0.15 3.98
CA ASP A 31 -6.06 0.07 5.13
C ASP A 31 -6.93 1.34 4.98
N SER A 32 -6.58 2.23 4.05
CA SER A 32 -7.34 3.45 3.75
C SER A 32 -7.53 3.66 2.23
N PRO A 33 -8.37 2.83 1.58
CA PRO A 33 -8.60 2.94 0.13
C PRO A 33 -9.23 4.27 -0.30
N ALA A 34 -9.82 5.01 0.64
CA ALA A 34 -10.41 6.32 0.44
C ALA A 34 -9.43 7.35 -0.15
N VAL A 35 -8.12 7.17 0.06
CA VAL A 35 -7.08 8.02 -0.54
C VAL A 35 -7.11 7.92 -2.07
N PHE A 36 -7.41 6.74 -2.63
CA PHE A 36 -7.50 6.55 -4.08
C PHE A 36 -8.82 7.06 -4.65
N THR A 37 -9.93 6.90 -3.91
CA THR A 37 -11.25 7.39 -4.36
C THR A 37 -11.36 8.90 -4.28
N SER A 38 -10.78 9.53 -3.25
CA SER A 38 -10.76 11.00 -3.13
C SER A 38 -9.90 11.67 -4.19
N ALA A 39 -8.86 10.99 -4.67
CA ALA A 39 -8.04 11.42 -5.79
C ALA A 39 -8.63 11.06 -7.18
N ASP A 40 -9.84 10.49 -7.22
CA ASP A 40 -10.52 10.01 -8.43
C ASP A 40 -9.63 9.11 -9.32
N LEU A 41 -8.81 8.26 -8.67
CA LEU A 41 -7.87 7.40 -9.38
C LEU A 41 -8.58 6.12 -9.85
N PRO A 42 -8.57 5.81 -11.16
CA PRO A 42 -9.13 4.55 -11.63
C PRO A 42 -8.32 3.37 -11.10
N GLY A 43 -8.97 2.22 -10.88
CA GLY A 43 -8.34 1.01 -10.31
C GLY A 43 -7.00 0.60 -10.95
N ARG A 44 -6.81 0.83 -12.25
CA ARG A 44 -5.52 0.60 -12.95
C ARG A 44 -4.35 1.39 -12.36
N HIS A 45 -4.58 2.61 -11.88
CA HIS A 45 -3.56 3.44 -11.26
C HIS A 45 -3.23 2.96 -9.85
N VAL A 46 -4.19 2.38 -9.12
CA VAL A 46 -3.96 1.76 -7.81
C VAL A 46 -3.06 0.53 -7.95
N VAL A 47 -3.32 -0.30 -8.96
CA VAL A 47 -2.45 -1.45 -9.28
C VAL A 47 -1.06 -0.97 -9.70
N LEU A 48 -0.99 0.03 -10.59
CA LEU A 48 0.28 0.60 -11.05
C LEU A 48 1.08 1.20 -9.89
N PHE A 49 0.42 1.89 -8.97
CA PHE A 49 1.05 2.40 -7.74
C PHE A 49 1.69 1.27 -6.95
N GLY A 50 0.97 0.18 -6.70
CA GLY A 50 1.52 -0.97 -5.97
C GLY A 50 2.71 -1.62 -6.68
N VAL A 51 2.64 -1.73 -8.02
CA VAL A 51 3.75 -2.24 -8.83
C VAL A 51 4.95 -1.29 -8.76
N ILE A 52 4.76 0.02 -8.95
CA ILE A 52 5.84 1.01 -8.89
C ILE A 52 6.49 1.00 -7.50
N LEU A 53 5.70 0.97 -6.44
CA LEU A 53 6.19 1.00 -5.07
C LEU A 53 7.07 -0.21 -4.73
N LEU A 54 6.77 -1.39 -5.27
CA LEU A 54 7.58 -2.61 -5.08
C LEU A 54 8.75 -2.70 -6.06
N VAL A 55 8.54 -2.38 -7.33
CA VAL A 55 9.52 -2.60 -8.40
C VAL A 55 10.53 -1.46 -8.48
N ALA A 56 10.13 -0.20 -8.31
CA ALA A 56 11.04 0.93 -8.52
C ALA A 56 12.23 0.95 -7.54
N PRO A 57 12.05 0.73 -6.22
CA PRO A 57 13.18 0.66 -5.30
C PRO A 57 14.12 -0.50 -5.65
N VAL A 58 13.57 -1.66 -6.00
CA VAL A 58 14.38 -2.83 -6.36
C VAL A 58 15.14 -2.57 -7.67
N ALA A 59 14.49 -2.02 -8.68
CA ALA A 59 15.11 -1.66 -9.96
C ALA A 59 16.25 -0.66 -9.77
N LEU A 60 16.07 0.35 -8.92
CA LEU A 60 17.12 1.31 -8.57
C LEU A 60 18.33 0.59 -7.96
N PHE A 61 18.12 -0.34 -7.02
CA PHE A 61 19.22 -1.10 -6.41
C PHE A 61 19.92 -2.04 -7.40
N VAL A 62 19.18 -2.64 -8.34
CA VAL A 62 19.76 -3.46 -9.41
C VAL A 62 20.63 -2.60 -10.34
N LEU A 63 20.17 -1.40 -10.69
CA LEU A 63 20.94 -0.44 -11.50
C LEU A 63 22.20 0.03 -10.75
N LEU A 64 22.09 0.33 -9.46
CA LEU A 64 23.24 0.67 -8.62
C LEU A 64 24.22 -0.51 -8.54
N GLU A 65 23.74 -1.74 -8.41
CA GLU A 65 24.61 -2.91 -8.39
C GLU A 65 25.32 -3.12 -9.74
N ALA A 66 24.64 -2.84 -10.86
CA ALA A 66 25.24 -2.84 -12.18
C ALA A 66 26.31 -1.75 -12.32
N ALA A 67 26.03 -0.53 -11.84
CA ALA A 67 26.99 0.58 -11.83
C ALA A 67 28.21 0.26 -10.96
N VAL A 68 28.02 -0.40 -9.82
CA VAL A 68 29.11 -0.82 -8.93
C VAL A 68 30.07 -1.80 -9.62
N ARG A 69 29.62 -2.55 -10.62
CA ARG A 69 30.49 -3.46 -11.39
C ARG A 69 31.44 -2.71 -12.32
N LEU A 70 31.18 -1.45 -12.64
CA LEU A 70 32.06 -0.59 -13.42
C LEU A 70 33.24 -0.05 -12.60
N LEU A 71 33.19 -0.15 -11.26
CA LEU A 71 34.29 0.28 -10.40
C LEU A 71 35.48 -0.69 -10.44
N PRO A 72 36.71 -0.17 -10.17
CA PRO A 72 37.90 -1.00 -9.96
C PRO A 72 37.67 -2.05 -8.87
N ARG A 73 38.33 -3.22 -9.02
CA ARG A 73 38.16 -4.37 -8.11
C ARG A 73 38.36 -4.03 -6.64
N GLU A 74 39.27 -3.12 -6.35
CA GLU A 74 39.58 -2.63 -4.99
C GLU A 74 38.37 -1.98 -4.31
N ARG A 75 37.57 -1.20 -5.04
CA ARG A 75 36.41 -0.47 -4.49
C ARG A 75 35.10 -1.24 -4.58
N ARG A 76 35.05 -2.26 -5.44
CA ARG A 76 33.84 -3.06 -5.69
C ARG A 76 33.34 -3.78 -4.45
N GLY A 77 34.24 -4.37 -3.64
CA GLY A 77 33.85 -5.07 -2.42
C GLY A 77 33.21 -4.13 -1.38
N ALA A 78 33.81 -2.96 -1.17
CA ALA A 78 33.29 -1.95 -0.25
C ALA A 78 31.94 -1.40 -0.72
N ALA A 79 31.82 -1.04 -2.01
CA ALA A 79 30.58 -0.51 -2.58
C ALA A 79 29.42 -1.53 -2.51
N GLN A 80 29.69 -2.82 -2.75
CA GLN A 80 28.68 -3.87 -2.59
C GLN A 80 28.23 -4.04 -1.14
N THR A 81 29.17 -3.91 -0.18
CA THR A 81 28.86 -3.99 1.25
C THR A 81 27.99 -2.81 1.68
N ILE A 82 28.34 -1.59 1.24
CA ILE A 82 27.55 -0.38 1.49
C ILE A 82 26.14 -0.52 0.90
N LEU A 83 26.02 -0.95 -0.36
CA LEU A 83 24.70 -1.11 -0.99
C LEU A 83 23.82 -2.11 -0.23
N SER A 84 24.42 -3.17 0.28
CA SER A 84 23.73 -4.19 1.08
C SER A 84 23.27 -3.65 2.42
N PHE A 85 24.12 -2.87 3.08
CA PHE A 85 23.78 -2.13 4.29
C PHE A 85 22.59 -1.21 4.06
N VAL A 86 22.65 -0.35 3.04
CA VAL A 86 21.57 0.60 2.73
C VAL A 86 20.25 -0.12 2.46
N SER A 87 20.25 -1.27 1.77
CA SER A 87 19.01 -2.04 1.55
C SER A 87 18.41 -2.66 2.82
N ALA A 88 19.21 -2.88 3.86
CA ALA A 88 18.76 -3.45 5.13
C ALA A 88 18.30 -2.39 6.14
N VAL A 89 18.69 -1.12 5.96
CA VAL A 89 18.31 0.00 6.85
C VAL A 89 16.79 0.12 7.04
N PRO A 90 15.94 0.10 6.00
CA PRO A 90 14.49 0.23 6.18
C PRO A 90 13.92 -0.85 7.11
N LEU A 91 14.40 -2.09 6.97
CA LEU A 91 13.99 -3.20 7.86
C LEU A 91 14.46 -2.95 9.30
N GLY A 92 15.69 -2.47 9.49
CA GLY A 92 16.20 -2.08 10.80
C GLY A 92 15.32 -1.00 11.45
N MET A 93 14.95 0.04 10.69
CA MET A 93 14.07 1.11 11.17
C MET A 93 12.69 0.58 11.58
N LEU A 94 12.12 -0.31 10.76
CA LEU A 94 10.84 -0.94 11.05
C LEU A 94 10.89 -1.74 12.37
N LEU A 95 11.95 -2.52 12.59
CA LEU A 95 12.12 -3.33 13.81
C LEU A 95 12.32 -2.45 15.06
N THR A 96 12.95 -1.30 14.92
CA THR A 96 13.15 -0.36 16.05
C THR A 96 11.97 0.56 16.29
N ARG A 97 10.99 0.62 15.38
CA ARG A 97 9.86 1.55 15.45
C ARG A 97 9.01 1.39 16.73
N SER A 98 8.94 0.18 17.28
CA SER A 98 8.17 -0.12 18.49
C SER A 98 8.88 0.25 19.79
N LEU A 99 10.15 0.65 19.73
CA LEU A 99 10.91 0.99 20.93
C LEU A 99 10.55 2.42 21.39
N PRO A 100 10.22 2.62 22.68
CA PRO A 100 9.87 3.94 23.22
C PRO A 100 11.11 4.79 23.50
N VAL A 101 11.95 4.99 22.47
CA VAL A 101 13.24 5.67 22.59
C VAL A 101 13.29 6.83 21.59
N ALA A 102 14.04 7.89 21.93
CA ALA A 102 14.26 9.03 21.05
C ALA A 102 14.81 8.62 19.67
N TRP A 103 14.63 9.48 18.67
CA TRP A 103 14.94 9.16 17.27
C TRP A 103 16.42 8.80 17.02
N VAL A 104 17.37 9.43 17.73
CA VAL A 104 18.82 9.19 17.57
C VAL A 104 19.22 7.77 17.96
N PRO A 105 18.95 7.29 19.19
CA PRO A 105 19.28 5.91 19.56
C PRO A 105 18.50 4.87 18.74
N SER A 106 17.27 5.18 18.34
CA SER A 106 16.50 4.31 17.42
C SER A 106 17.18 4.19 16.06
N LEU A 107 17.70 5.29 15.50
CA LEU A 107 18.46 5.28 14.26
C LEU A 107 19.78 4.51 14.40
N ALA A 108 20.49 4.67 15.52
CA ALA A 108 21.70 3.92 15.80
C ALA A 108 21.42 2.41 15.92
N ALA A 109 20.34 2.03 16.58
CA ALA A 109 19.89 0.63 16.68
C ALA A 109 19.50 0.07 15.30
N ALA A 110 18.77 0.84 14.48
CA ALA A 110 18.42 0.44 13.12
C ALA A 110 19.66 0.23 12.25
N ALA A 111 20.64 1.13 12.34
CA ALA A 111 21.93 1.01 11.67
C ALA A 111 22.70 -0.22 12.17
N ALA A 112 22.70 -0.50 13.47
CA ALA A 112 23.33 -1.69 14.03
C ALA A 112 22.69 -2.98 13.52
N LEU A 113 21.35 -3.04 13.46
CA LEU A 113 20.61 -4.18 12.89
C LEU A 113 20.90 -4.36 11.40
N ALA A 114 20.93 -3.28 10.63
CA ALA A 114 21.30 -3.32 9.21
C ALA A 114 22.75 -3.79 9.01
N GLY A 115 23.66 -3.35 9.88
CA GLY A 115 25.05 -3.79 9.93
C GLY A 115 25.16 -5.29 10.23
N ALA A 116 24.44 -5.77 11.24
CA ALA A 116 24.38 -7.18 11.62
C ALA A 116 23.80 -8.04 10.47
N ALA A 117 22.70 -7.62 9.85
CA ALA A 117 22.11 -8.32 8.71
C ALA A 117 23.09 -8.38 7.51
N THR A 118 23.79 -7.28 7.24
CA THR A 118 24.79 -7.21 6.16
C THR A 118 25.99 -8.10 6.44
N TRP A 119 26.48 -8.10 7.68
CA TRP A 119 27.56 -8.96 8.13
C TRP A 119 27.17 -10.44 8.03
N LEU A 120 25.98 -10.80 8.52
CA LEU A 120 25.49 -12.18 8.49
C LEU A 120 25.32 -12.68 7.05
N ARG A 121 24.82 -11.81 6.15
CA ARG A 121 24.68 -12.12 4.72
C ARG A 121 26.02 -12.29 3.99
N THR A 122 27.04 -11.52 4.37
CA THR A 122 28.38 -11.66 3.75
C THR A 122 29.13 -12.88 4.26
N ARG A 123 28.91 -13.27 5.53
CA ARG A 123 29.59 -14.42 6.16
C ARG A 123 28.91 -15.76 5.92
N HIS A 124 27.58 -15.82 5.86
CA HIS A 124 26.84 -17.08 5.83
C HIS A 124 26.09 -17.30 4.51
N ALA A 125 26.46 -18.37 3.80
CA ALA A 125 25.77 -18.79 2.58
C ALA A 125 24.29 -19.15 2.84
N ALA A 126 23.99 -19.75 4.00
CA ALA A 126 22.61 -20.09 4.39
C ALA A 126 21.68 -18.88 4.42
N VAL A 127 22.17 -17.74 4.93
CA VAL A 127 21.39 -16.49 5.03
C VAL A 127 21.10 -15.92 3.64
N ARG A 128 22.07 -15.99 2.72
CA ARG A 128 21.87 -15.59 1.32
C ARG A 128 20.82 -16.44 0.64
N THR A 129 20.87 -17.77 0.82
CA THR A 129 19.87 -18.68 0.27
C THR A 129 18.51 -18.37 0.87
N TRP A 130 18.40 -18.27 2.19
CA TRP A 130 17.16 -17.94 2.89
C TRP A 130 16.55 -16.61 2.40
N LEU A 131 17.35 -15.55 2.28
CA LEU A 131 16.92 -14.26 1.70
C LEU A 131 16.45 -14.38 0.24
N SER A 132 17.06 -15.27 -0.54
CA SER A 132 16.62 -15.51 -1.91
C SER A 132 15.25 -16.17 -1.95
N TRP A 133 14.97 -17.11 -1.04
CA TRP A 133 13.64 -17.71 -0.89
C TRP A 133 12.60 -16.70 -0.40
N MET A 134 13.01 -15.77 0.46
CA MET A 134 12.16 -14.65 0.88
C MET A 134 11.78 -13.69 -0.25
N SER A 135 12.35 -13.79 -1.45
CA SER A 135 11.84 -13.01 -2.60
C SER A 135 10.40 -13.40 -3.01
N LEU A 136 9.94 -14.61 -2.65
CA LEU A 136 8.54 -15.01 -2.77
C LEU A 136 7.60 -14.16 -1.91
N TYR A 137 8.14 -13.39 -0.96
CA TYR A 137 7.37 -12.45 -0.16
C TYR A 137 6.80 -11.29 -0.98
N VAL A 138 7.51 -10.88 -2.05
CA VAL A 138 7.09 -9.76 -2.91
C VAL A 138 5.70 -9.98 -3.52
N PRO A 139 5.43 -11.09 -4.25
CA PRO A 139 4.11 -11.33 -4.81
C PRO A 139 3.04 -11.54 -3.73
N VAL A 140 3.40 -12.07 -2.55
CA VAL A 140 2.45 -12.24 -1.43
C VAL A 140 1.99 -10.88 -0.91
N VAL A 141 2.91 -9.97 -0.62
CA VAL A 141 2.58 -8.61 -0.16
C VAL A 141 1.75 -7.87 -1.21
N PHE A 142 2.10 -8.01 -2.49
CA PHE A 142 1.33 -7.42 -3.57
C PHE A 142 -0.10 -7.98 -3.65
N ALA A 143 -0.26 -9.31 -3.53
CA ALA A 143 -1.58 -9.93 -3.52
C ALA A 143 -2.43 -9.47 -2.32
N LEU A 144 -1.83 -9.32 -1.14
CA LEU A 144 -2.50 -8.78 0.04
C LEU A 144 -2.96 -7.34 -0.18
N PHE A 145 -2.13 -6.51 -0.80
CA PHE A 145 -2.51 -5.14 -1.18
C PHE A 145 -3.67 -5.10 -2.17
N LEU A 146 -3.66 -5.96 -3.19
CA LEU A 146 -4.76 -6.05 -4.16
C LEU A 146 -6.06 -6.50 -3.50
N ALA A 147 -5.99 -7.43 -2.54
CA ALA A 147 -7.15 -7.84 -1.75
C ALA A 147 -7.69 -6.68 -0.89
N ALA A 148 -6.81 -5.93 -0.23
CA ALA A 148 -7.19 -4.77 0.59
C ALA A 148 -7.83 -3.64 -0.24
N THR A 149 -7.35 -3.42 -1.47
CA THR A 149 -7.83 -2.35 -2.37
C THR A 149 -8.90 -2.80 -3.36
N GLN A 150 -9.47 -4.00 -3.18
CA GLN A 150 -10.41 -4.60 -4.12
C GLN A 150 -11.64 -3.71 -4.37
N SER A 151 -12.13 -2.99 -3.35
CA SER A 151 -13.30 -2.11 -3.45
C SER A 151 -13.11 -0.94 -4.42
N VAL A 152 -11.88 -0.46 -4.59
CA VAL A 152 -11.54 0.62 -5.54
C VAL A 152 -11.24 0.05 -6.93
N ILE A 153 -10.59 -1.12 -6.97
CA ILE A 153 -10.22 -1.77 -8.24
C ILE A 153 -11.45 -2.28 -8.97
N ARG A 154 -12.37 -2.90 -8.22
CA ARG A 154 -13.67 -3.36 -8.70
C ARG A 154 -14.72 -2.51 -8.00
N GLN A 155 -14.95 -1.31 -8.52
CA GLN A 155 -16.21 -0.65 -8.22
C GLN A 155 -17.31 -1.59 -8.71
N PRO A 156 -18.19 -2.11 -7.83
CA PRO A 156 -19.38 -2.77 -8.32
C PRO A 156 -20.05 -1.73 -9.21
N ALA A 157 -20.40 -2.13 -10.44
CA ALA A 157 -21.31 -1.34 -11.24
C ALA A 157 -22.61 -1.32 -10.43
N ALA A 158 -22.74 -0.35 -9.52
CA ALA A 158 -24.03 0.12 -9.09
C ALA A 158 -24.64 0.59 -10.39
N ALA A 159 -25.45 -0.29 -10.99
CA ALA A 159 -26.45 0.13 -11.94
C ALA A 159 -27.29 1.13 -11.14
N LEU A 160 -26.87 2.39 -11.18
CA LEU A 160 -27.72 3.52 -10.88
C LEU A 160 -28.81 3.39 -11.94
N VAL A 161 -29.85 2.62 -11.60
CA VAL A 161 -31.13 2.73 -12.24
C VAL A 161 -31.54 4.16 -11.91
N GLU A 162 -31.23 5.05 -12.84
CA GLU A 162 -31.79 6.38 -12.87
C GLU A 162 -33.29 6.14 -12.97
N VAL A 163 -33.97 6.13 -11.83
CA VAL A 163 -35.43 6.20 -11.78
C VAL A 163 -35.74 7.60 -12.29
N THR A 164 -35.80 7.73 -13.62
CA THR A 164 -36.49 8.83 -14.25
C THR A 164 -37.90 8.74 -13.72
N THR A 165 -38.21 9.55 -12.71
CA THR A 165 -39.57 9.82 -12.27
C THR A 165 -40.25 10.58 -13.40
N THR A 166 -40.60 9.87 -14.47
CA THR A 166 -41.73 10.23 -15.30
C THR A 166 -42.93 10.16 -14.37
N THR A 167 -43.32 11.30 -13.84
CA THR A 167 -44.58 11.51 -13.14
C THR A 167 -45.72 11.24 -14.11
N VAL A 168 -46.04 9.96 -14.29
CA VAL A 168 -47.33 9.54 -14.80
C VAL A 168 -48.27 9.61 -13.60
N ALA A 169 -48.96 10.73 -13.48
CA ALA A 169 -50.17 10.81 -12.67
C ALA A 169 -51.09 9.66 -13.10
N ASP A 170 -51.57 8.87 -12.13
CA ASP A 170 -52.49 7.71 -12.27
C ASP A 170 -51.92 6.31 -12.59
N ALA A 171 -50.68 5.99 -12.22
CA ALA A 171 -50.28 4.58 -12.08
C ALA A 171 -50.38 4.12 -10.60
N PRO A 172 -51.03 2.98 -10.28
CA PRO A 172 -50.96 2.40 -8.93
C PRO A 172 -49.49 2.13 -8.60
N ALA A 173 -49.07 2.50 -7.39
CA ALA A 173 -47.68 2.35 -6.93
C ALA A 173 -47.19 0.94 -7.27
N PRO A 174 -46.02 0.78 -7.93
CA PRO A 174 -45.50 -0.53 -8.24
C PRO A 174 -45.36 -1.30 -6.92
N GLN A 175 -46.04 -2.44 -6.81
CA GLN A 175 -45.81 -3.39 -5.73
C GLN A 175 -44.40 -3.95 -5.92
N VAL A 176 -43.43 -3.32 -5.27
CA VAL A 176 -42.08 -3.87 -5.15
C VAL A 176 -42.15 -4.96 -4.09
N ASP A 177 -41.83 -6.20 -4.47
CA ASP A 177 -41.77 -7.32 -3.54
C ASP A 177 -40.72 -6.98 -2.46
N PRO A 178 -41.01 -7.11 -1.15
CA PRO A 178 -40.07 -6.76 -0.09
C PRO A 178 -38.69 -7.43 -0.22
N GLN A 179 -38.60 -8.53 -0.98
CA GLN A 179 -37.35 -9.24 -1.26
C GLN A 179 -36.42 -8.51 -2.25
N ASP A 180 -36.95 -7.58 -3.05
CA ASP A 180 -36.19 -6.78 -4.03
C ASP A 180 -35.76 -5.41 -3.50
N VAL A 181 -36.07 -5.10 -2.23
CA VAL A 181 -35.71 -3.83 -1.59
C VAL A 181 -34.39 -3.99 -0.84
N SER A 182 -33.29 -3.55 -1.46
CA SER A 182 -32.00 -3.41 -0.79
C SER A 182 -31.99 -2.15 0.07
N VAL A 183 -32.30 -2.28 1.36
CA VAL A 183 -32.25 -1.16 2.32
C VAL A 183 -30.79 -0.87 2.70
N LEU A 184 -30.27 0.27 2.26
CA LEU A 184 -28.99 0.79 2.72
C LEU A 184 -29.19 1.61 4.00
N TRP A 185 -28.77 1.06 5.16
CA TRP A 185 -28.77 1.78 6.42
C TRP A 185 -27.43 2.50 6.61
N LEU A 186 -27.44 3.83 6.48
CA LEU A 186 -26.28 4.68 6.72
C LEU A 186 -26.33 5.21 8.16
N GLN A 187 -25.55 4.60 9.06
CA GLN A 187 -25.34 5.13 10.40
C GLN A 187 -24.17 6.11 10.39
N LEU A 188 -24.49 7.39 10.35
CA LEU A 188 -23.52 8.49 10.39
C LEU A 188 -23.23 8.85 11.85
N ASP A 189 -22.31 8.11 12.47
CA ASP A 189 -21.78 8.51 13.78
C ASP A 189 -20.81 9.69 13.59
N GLU A 190 -21.01 10.75 14.37
CA GLU A 190 -20.24 12.01 14.31
C GLU A 190 -20.39 12.91 13.07
N ALA A 191 -21.42 12.76 12.23
CA ALA A 191 -21.70 13.78 11.23
C ALA A 191 -22.05 15.12 11.92
N PRO A 192 -21.32 16.22 11.65
CA PRO A 192 -21.65 17.51 12.25
C PRO A 192 -23.08 17.87 11.84
N LEU A 193 -23.91 18.31 12.80
CA LEU A 193 -25.33 18.62 12.55
C LEU A 193 -25.49 19.88 11.66
N TRP A 194 -24.50 20.76 11.67
CA TRP A 194 -24.52 22.08 11.04
C TRP A 194 -24.73 22.11 9.52
N PRO A 195 -24.22 21.18 8.70
CA PRO A 195 -24.53 21.14 7.27
C PRO A 195 -25.99 20.74 7.03
N LEU A 196 -26.60 19.95 7.93
CA LEU A 196 -27.97 19.48 7.82
C LEU A 196 -28.99 20.59 8.11
N LEU A 197 -28.59 21.57 8.93
CA LEU A 197 -29.45 22.66 9.36
C LEU A 197 -29.32 23.90 8.46
N ALA A 198 -30.42 24.64 8.33
CA ALA A 198 -30.45 26.01 7.87
C ALA A 198 -30.08 26.97 9.02
N GLY A 199 -29.88 28.25 8.71
CA GLY A 199 -29.48 29.26 9.69
C GLY A 199 -30.50 29.51 10.81
N ASP A 200 -31.72 29.01 10.66
CA ASP A 200 -32.81 29.05 11.64
C ASP A 200 -32.92 27.77 12.49
N GLY A 201 -32.01 26.81 12.30
CA GLY A 201 -32.01 25.54 13.03
C GLY A 201 -33.02 24.50 12.51
N THR A 202 -33.70 24.77 11.39
CA THR A 202 -34.53 23.78 10.68
C THR A 202 -33.70 22.97 9.68
N ILE A 203 -34.21 21.85 9.15
CA ILE A 203 -33.48 21.07 8.14
C ILE A 203 -33.40 21.85 6.82
N ASN A 204 -32.21 21.94 6.22
CA ASN A 204 -31.99 22.66 4.98
C ASN A 204 -32.58 21.87 3.79
N GLU A 205 -33.86 22.07 3.51
CA GLU A 205 -34.62 21.43 2.43
C GLU A 205 -33.95 21.59 1.05
N LYS A 206 -33.26 22.73 0.80
CA LYS A 206 -32.55 22.96 -0.47
C LYS A 206 -31.36 22.03 -0.67
N ARG A 207 -30.71 21.58 0.40
CA ARG A 207 -29.56 20.65 0.35
C ARG A 207 -29.96 19.20 0.62
N PHE A 208 -30.97 19.00 1.46
CA PHE A 208 -31.38 17.71 1.99
C PHE A 208 -32.90 17.52 1.92
N PRO A 209 -33.52 17.54 0.73
CA PRO A 209 -34.98 17.51 0.57
C PRO A 209 -35.60 16.21 1.11
N GLY A 210 -34.90 15.08 1.02
CA GLY A 210 -35.37 13.79 1.55
C GLY A 210 -35.38 13.69 3.08
N PHE A 211 -34.74 14.63 3.79
CA PHE A 211 -34.74 14.70 5.25
C PHE A 211 -35.71 15.76 5.81
N ALA A 212 -36.22 16.66 4.96
CA ALA A 212 -37.12 17.74 5.34
C ALA A 212 -38.61 17.36 5.25
N ALA A 213 -38.91 16.13 4.81
CA ALA A 213 -40.26 15.58 4.67
C ALA A 213 -40.83 15.03 5.98
#